data_AF-A0AAD7Z5A7-F1
#
_entry.id   AF-A0AAD7Z5A7-F1
#
_cell.length_a   1.000
_cell.length_b   1.000
_cell.length_c   1.000
_cell.angle_alpha   90.00
_cell.angle_beta   90.00
_cell.angle_gamma   90.00
#
_symmetry.space_group_name_H-M   'P 1'
#
loop_
_entity.id
_entity.type
_entity.pdbx_description
1 polymer ?
#
loop_
_entity_poly.entity_id
_entity_poly.type
_entity_poly.pdbx_seq_one_letter_code
_entity_poly.pdbx_strand_id
1 'polypeptide(L)'
;MIHRYIKQVGQDLLISRIMNTRVVTFLALAAVAVARPQFGRQPVQGQYQNPIPIISQNSVINPDGSYQWSYETGNGIAAREEGFLKNAGNPDLEAQVAQGQYSYTGDDGVPISLTYTADENGFVAQGSHLPTPPPIPLAIQRALEYLATQPEYKEPEYRQPQPAFGGNRRPGFGKRK
;
A
#
# COMPACT_ATOMS: atom_id res chain seq x y z
N MET A 1 30.33 61.39 -15.17
CA MET A 1 29.33 60.80 -14.24
C MET A 1 29.08 59.30 -14.46
N ILE A 2 29.28 58.74 -15.66
CA ILE A 2 28.99 57.32 -15.98
C ILE A 2 30.00 56.32 -15.37
N HIS A 3 31.23 56.77 -15.09
CA HIS A 3 32.30 55.91 -14.54
C HIS A 3 32.10 55.47 -13.07
N ARG A 4 31.25 56.14 -12.29
CA ARG A 4 30.97 55.74 -10.90
C ARG A 4 29.87 54.69 -10.76
N TYR A 5 29.06 54.46 -11.81
CA TYR A 5 27.92 53.54 -11.75
C TYR A 5 28.33 52.07 -11.99
N ILE A 6 29.32 51.83 -12.87
CA ILE A 6 29.77 50.46 -13.24
C ILE A 6 30.52 49.77 -12.10
N LYS A 7 31.23 50.51 -11.23
CA LYS A 7 31.90 49.96 -10.04
C LYS A 7 30.93 49.53 -8.94
N GLN A 8 29.78 50.20 -8.82
CA GLN A 8 28.78 49.90 -7.78
C GLN A 8 28.03 48.59 -8.12
N VAL A 9 27.54 48.45 -9.36
CA VAL A 9 26.75 47.27 -9.80
C VAL A 9 27.57 45.96 -9.77
N GLY A 10 28.89 46.03 -10.03
CA GLY A 10 29.78 44.85 -9.96
C GLY A 10 30.16 44.41 -8.54
N GLN A 11 30.19 45.33 -7.57
CA GLN A 11 30.44 45.01 -6.16
C GLN A 11 29.19 44.41 -5.50
N ASP A 12 28.00 44.90 -5.86
CA ASP A 12 26.72 44.41 -5.33
C ASP A 12 26.41 42.96 -5.78
N LEU A 13 26.80 42.57 -7.00
CA LEU A 13 26.65 41.19 -7.50
C LEU A 13 27.60 40.19 -6.82
N LEU A 14 28.79 40.63 -6.41
CA LEU A 14 29.77 39.80 -5.68
C LEU A 14 29.41 39.64 -4.21
N ILE A 15 28.88 40.69 -3.57
CA ILE A 15 28.43 40.67 -2.17
C ILE A 15 27.21 39.74 -2.01
N SER A 16 26.28 39.71 -2.97
CA SER A 16 25.11 38.82 -2.96
C SER A 16 25.47 37.32 -3.05
N ARG A 17 26.46 36.94 -3.88
CA ARG A 17 26.92 35.54 -4.01
C ARG A 17 27.73 35.04 -2.80
N ILE A 18 28.44 35.92 -2.11
CA ILE A 18 29.23 35.57 -0.90
C ILE A 18 28.33 35.45 0.33
N MET A 19 27.21 36.19 0.39
CA MET A 19 26.29 36.19 1.53
C MET A 19 25.39 34.94 1.57
N ASN A 20 24.90 34.43 0.44
CA ASN A 20 24.06 33.21 0.41
C ASN A 20 24.81 31.92 0.80
N THR A 21 26.09 31.79 0.44
CA THR A 21 26.91 30.61 0.79
C THR A 21 27.29 30.58 2.28
N ARG A 22 27.37 31.73 2.93
CA ARG A 22 27.65 31.86 4.38
C ARG A 22 26.41 31.67 5.25
N VAL A 23 25.22 32.00 4.77
CA VAL A 23 23.95 31.75 5.48
C VAL A 23 23.63 30.24 5.52
N VAL A 24 23.88 29.50 4.43
CA VAL A 24 23.65 28.04 4.39
C VAL A 24 24.62 27.26 5.29
N THR A 25 25.87 27.71 5.40
CA THR A 25 26.87 27.05 6.27
C THR A 25 26.69 27.38 7.76
N PHE A 26 26.11 28.54 8.12
CA PHE A 26 25.77 28.86 9.52
C PHE A 26 24.46 28.21 10.01
N LEU A 27 23.48 27.99 9.12
CA LEU A 27 22.23 27.27 9.46
C LEU A 27 22.45 25.78 9.72
N ALA A 28 23.52 25.18 9.16
CA ALA A 28 23.89 23.79 9.41
C ALA A 28 24.63 23.55 10.74
N LEU A 29 25.10 24.60 11.43
CA LEU A 29 25.83 24.50 12.72
C LEU A 29 25.04 25.04 13.93
N ALA A 30 23.88 25.68 13.71
CA ALA A 30 22.99 26.12 14.79
C ALA A 30 21.91 25.09 15.19
N ALA A 31 21.88 23.91 14.55
CA ALA A 31 20.89 22.85 14.82
C ALA A 31 21.38 21.75 15.80
N VAL A 32 22.60 21.84 16.34
CA VAL A 32 23.15 20.84 17.28
C VAL A 32 23.07 21.28 18.75
N ALA A 33 22.67 22.53 19.03
CA ALA A 33 22.72 23.09 20.39
C ALA A 33 21.42 23.02 21.21
N VAL A 34 20.34 22.40 20.71
CA VAL A 34 19.06 22.29 21.45
C VAL A 34 18.60 20.86 21.74
N ALA A 35 19.35 19.84 21.30
CA ALA A 35 19.13 18.46 21.72
C ALA A 35 19.84 18.21 23.07
N ARG A 36 19.43 18.91 24.13
CA ARG A 36 19.70 18.42 25.48
C ARG A 36 18.72 17.27 25.72
N PRO A 37 19.18 16.06 26.07
CA PRO A 37 18.26 15.02 26.49
C PRO A 37 17.53 15.55 27.72
N GLN A 38 16.20 15.68 27.62
CA GLN A 38 15.34 16.09 28.73
C GLN A 38 15.18 14.91 29.71
N PHE A 39 16.29 14.42 30.28
CA PHE A 39 16.28 13.57 31.47
C PHE A 39 15.99 14.45 32.68
N GLY A 40 14.72 14.80 32.84
CA GLY A 40 14.24 15.66 33.91
C GLY A 40 12.73 15.83 33.84
N ARG A 41 11.98 14.72 33.86
CA ARG A 41 10.55 14.77 34.14
C ARG A 41 10.35 14.72 35.66
N GLN A 42 9.57 15.65 36.20
CA GLN A 42 9.05 15.61 37.56
C GLN A 42 8.51 14.21 37.91
N PRO A 43 8.67 13.73 39.16
CA PRO A 43 8.00 12.51 39.60
C PRO A 43 6.50 12.79 39.70
N VAL A 44 5.75 12.38 38.67
CA VAL A 44 4.32 12.08 38.84
C VAL A 44 4.27 10.86 39.76
N GLN A 45 3.62 10.99 40.91
CA GLN A 45 3.30 9.85 41.77
C GLN A 45 2.23 8.98 41.08
N GLY A 46 2.62 8.32 40.00
CA GLY A 46 1.91 7.21 39.39
C GLY A 46 2.69 5.95 39.73
N GLN A 47 1.99 4.86 40.03
CA GLN A 47 2.62 3.58 40.31
C GLN A 47 3.69 3.26 39.26
N TYR A 48 4.91 2.96 39.71
CA TYR A 48 5.96 2.41 38.86
C TYR A 48 5.49 1.03 38.38
N GLN A 49 4.73 0.99 37.29
CA GLN A 49 4.57 -0.26 36.55
C GLN A 49 5.92 -0.55 35.93
N ASN A 50 6.53 -1.68 36.31
CA ASN A 50 7.71 -2.17 35.63
C ASN A 50 7.39 -2.23 34.12
N PRO A 51 8.28 -1.72 33.25
CA PRO A 51 8.05 -1.80 31.82
C PRO A 51 7.91 -3.27 31.41
N ILE A 52 6.92 -3.56 30.56
CA ILE A 52 6.73 -4.90 30.00
C ILE A 52 7.94 -5.22 29.10
N PRO A 53 8.67 -6.31 29.35
CA PRO A 53 9.87 -6.63 28.57
C PRO A 53 9.51 -7.16 27.18
N ILE A 54 10.43 -7.01 26.23
CA ILE A 54 10.44 -7.78 24.98
C ILE A 54 11.14 -9.11 25.26
N ILE A 55 10.48 -10.22 24.97
CA ILE A 55 11.02 -11.58 25.19
C ILE A 55 11.61 -12.18 23.92
N SER A 56 11.15 -11.75 22.74
CA SER A 56 11.71 -12.14 21.45
C SER A 56 11.53 -11.01 20.45
N GLN A 57 12.52 -10.82 19.57
CA GLN A 57 12.46 -9.88 18.47
C GLN A 57 13.34 -10.38 17.32
N ASN A 58 12.79 -10.39 16.11
CA ASN A 58 13.49 -10.72 14.88
C ASN A 58 13.20 -9.65 13.82
N SER A 59 14.19 -9.33 12.99
CA SER A 59 14.04 -8.39 11.87
C SER A 59 15.05 -8.75 10.79
N VAL A 60 14.54 -9.08 9.62
CA VAL A 60 15.32 -9.48 8.44
C VAL A 60 14.87 -8.62 7.27
N ILE A 61 15.83 -8.04 6.57
CA ILE A 61 15.60 -7.28 5.34
C ILE A 61 16.51 -7.91 4.28
N ASN A 62 15.91 -8.36 3.19
CA ASN A 62 16.62 -9.02 2.11
C ASN A 62 16.97 -8.02 1.00
N PRO A 63 18.04 -8.27 0.21
CA PRO A 63 18.44 -7.39 -0.88
C PRO A 63 17.42 -7.26 -2.02
N ASP A 64 16.51 -8.22 -2.15
CA ASP A 64 15.42 -8.23 -3.13
C ASP A 64 14.23 -7.33 -2.73
N GLY A 65 14.32 -6.67 -1.56
CA GLY A 65 13.27 -5.81 -1.02
C GLY A 65 12.23 -6.56 -0.19
N SER A 66 12.32 -7.90 -0.09
CA SER A 66 11.50 -8.65 0.85
C SER A 66 11.99 -8.42 2.29
N TYR A 67 11.07 -8.49 3.23
CA TYR A 67 11.38 -8.32 4.64
C TYR A 67 10.52 -9.24 5.51
N GLN A 68 11.00 -9.48 6.72
CA GLN A 68 10.25 -10.16 7.75
C GLN A 68 10.61 -9.57 9.10
N TRP A 69 9.62 -9.33 9.95
CA TRP A 69 9.83 -8.93 11.33
C TRP A 69 8.89 -9.69 12.27
N SER A 70 9.32 -9.85 13.51
CA SER A 70 8.47 -10.37 14.58
C SER A 70 8.91 -9.83 15.92
N TYR A 71 7.98 -9.73 16.86
CA TYR A 71 8.27 -9.47 18.27
C TYR A 71 7.26 -10.14 19.18
N GLU A 72 7.69 -10.38 20.42
CA GLU A 72 6.88 -10.92 21.49
C GLU A 72 7.22 -10.21 22.80
N THR A 73 6.18 -9.86 23.56
CA THR A 73 6.27 -9.12 24.82
C THR A 73 5.99 -10.04 26.02
N GLY A 74 6.48 -9.69 27.20
CA GLY A 74 6.30 -10.48 28.42
C GLY A 74 4.85 -10.58 28.91
N ASN A 75 3.93 -9.77 28.39
CA ASN A 75 2.50 -9.87 28.68
C ASN A 75 1.69 -10.56 27.56
N GLY A 76 2.36 -11.27 26.63
CA GLY A 76 1.70 -12.10 25.63
C GLY A 76 1.19 -11.36 24.40
N ILE A 77 1.59 -10.10 24.18
CA ILE A 77 1.41 -9.44 22.88
C ILE A 77 2.48 -9.97 21.93
N ALA A 78 2.05 -10.49 20.78
CA ALA A 78 2.93 -10.98 19.74
C ALA A 78 2.48 -10.47 18.37
N ALA A 79 3.45 -10.14 17.53
CA ALA A 79 3.19 -9.67 16.18
C ALA A 79 4.27 -10.19 15.23
N ARG A 80 3.88 -10.50 14.00
CA ARG A 80 4.82 -10.78 12.91
C ARG A 80 4.24 -10.33 11.58
N GLU A 81 5.11 -9.98 10.66
CA GLU A 81 4.75 -9.64 9.29
C GLU A 81 5.90 -10.02 8.37
N GLU A 82 5.54 -10.41 7.16
CA GLU A 82 6.44 -10.54 6.03
C GLU A 82 5.88 -9.78 4.84
N GLY A 83 6.77 -9.19 4.06
CA GLY A 83 6.38 -8.46 2.86
C GLY A 83 7.33 -8.74 1.72
N PHE A 84 6.80 -8.70 0.50
CA PHE A 84 7.54 -8.95 -0.73
C PHE A 84 6.89 -8.21 -1.90
N LEU A 85 7.67 -7.98 -2.95
CA LEU A 85 7.21 -7.34 -4.18
C LEU A 85 6.74 -8.42 -5.17
N LYS A 86 5.44 -8.42 -5.48
CA LYS A 86 4.83 -9.31 -6.48
C LYS A 86 5.05 -8.71 -7.88
N ASN A 87 5.33 -9.58 -8.85
CA ASN A 87 5.59 -9.21 -10.27
C ASN A 87 6.71 -8.17 -10.45
N ALA A 88 7.75 -8.23 -9.61
CA ALA A 88 8.88 -7.30 -9.66
C ALA A 88 9.44 -7.15 -11.08
N GLY A 89 9.58 -5.90 -11.55
CA GLY A 89 10.10 -5.60 -12.89
C GLY A 89 9.04 -5.56 -14.00
N ASN A 90 7.76 -5.72 -13.69
CA ASN A 90 6.66 -5.41 -14.60
C ASN A 90 5.89 -4.17 -14.08
N PRO A 91 6.13 -2.96 -14.63
CA PRO A 91 5.57 -1.72 -14.11
C PRO A 91 4.04 -1.69 -14.00
N ASP A 92 3.34 -2.44 -14.86
CA ASP A 92 1.87 -2.44 -14.90
C ASP A 92 1.24 -3.42 -13.91
N LEU A 93 2.00 -4.40 -13.43
CA LEU A 93 1.52 -5.49 -12.56
C LEU A 93 2.24 -5.58 -11.22
N GLU A 94 3.23 -4.72 -10.99
CA GLU A 94 4.02 -4.68 -9.77
C GLU A 94 3.15 -4.27 -8.57
N ALA A 95 3.20 -5.06 -7.50
CA ALA A 95 2.41 -4.81 -6.30
C ALA A 95 3.17 -5.22 -5.04
N GLN A 96 3.17 -4.36 -4.03
CA GLN A 96 3.69 -4.69 -2.72
C GLN A 96 2.67 -5.55 -1.98
N VAL A 97 3.12 -6.71 -1.48
CA VAL A 97 2.32 -7.59 -0.63
C VAL A 97 2.89 -7.55 0.78
N ALA A 98 2.02 -7.51 1.79
CA ALA A 98 2.36 -7.70 3.20
C ALA A 98 1.36 -8.67 3.83
N GLN A 99 1.85 -9.64 4.59
CA GLN A 99 1.04 -10.60 5.31
C GLN A 99 1.53 -10.68 6.74
N GLY A 100 0.62 -10.65 7.69
CA GLY A 100 0.99 -10.64 9.09
C GLY A 100 -0.06 -11.20 10.00
N GLN A 101 0.33 -11.29 11.27
CA GLN A 101 -0.56 -11.63 12.35
C GLN A 101 -0.25 -10.81 13.58
N TYR A 102 -1.27 -10.59 14.39
CA TYR A 102 -1.21 -9.90 15.65
C TYR A 102 -2.03 -10.68 16.67
N SER A 103 -1.51 -10.85 17.88
CA SER A 103 -2.23 -11.48 18.97
C SER A 103 -1.95 -10.79 20.30
N TYR A 104 -2.97 -10.70 21.13
CA TYR A 104 -2.90 -10.16 22.48
C TYR A 104 -3.92 -10.85 23.37
N THR A 105 -3.77 -10.72 24.69
CA THR A 105 -4.79 -11.20 25.63
C THR A 105 -5.78 -10.07 25.92
N GLY A 106 -7.06 -10.33 25.71
CA GLY A 106 -8.14 -9.38 26.02
C GLY A 106 -8.30 -9.17 27.54
N ASP A 107 -9.09 -8.16 27.91
CA ASP A 107 -9.37 -7.84 29.31
C ASP A 107 -10.12 -8.97 30.06
N ASP A 108 -10.77 -9.84 29.31
CA ASP A 108 -11.45 -11.06 29.77
C ASP A 108 -10.52 -12.27 29.93
N GLY A 109 -9.22 -12.11 29.64
CA GLY A 109 -8.23 -13.19 29.65
C GLY A 109 -8.27 -14.08 28.40
N VAL A 110 -9.11 -13.77 27.42
CA VAL A 110 -9.23 -14.56 26.19
C VAL A 110 -8.16 -14.11 25.19
N PRO A 111 -7.38 -15.04 24.60
CA PRO A 111 -6.44 -14.67 23.55
C PRO A 111 -7.20 -14.25 22.29
N ILE A 112 -6.92 -13.04 21.84
CA ILE A 112 -7.45 -12.46 20.60
C ILE A 112 -6.34 -12.51 19.56
N SER A 113 -6.64 -13.04 18.39
CA SER A 113 -5.73 -13.08 17.24
C SER A 113 -6.39 -12.55 15.98
N LEU A 114 -5.56 -11.94 15.15
CA LEU A 114 -5.90 -11.41 13.84
C LEU A 114 -4.80 -11.83 12.85
N THR A 115 -5.19 -12.27 11.67
CA THR A 115 -4.30 -12.35 10.50
C THR A 115 -4.73 -11.31 9.48
N TYR A 116 -3.80 -10.84 8.66
CA TYR A 116 -4.12 -9.92 7.59
C TYR A 116 -3.26 -10.14 6.35
N THR A 117 -3.82 -9.75 5.22
CA THR A 117 -3.15 -9.64 3.92
C THR A 117 -3.43 -8.26 3.36
N ALA A 118 -2.37 -7.56 2.99
CA ALA A 118 -2.41 -6.30 2.24
C ALA A 118 -1.76 -6.53 0.88
N ASP A 119 -2.51 -6.34 -0.21
CA ASP A 119 -2.01 -6.47 -1.58
C ASP A 119 -2.68 -5.44 -2.50
N GLU A 120 -2.54 -5.61 -3.82
CA GLU A 120 -3.18 -4.74 -4.82
C GLU A 120 -4.72 -4.62 -4.69
N ASN A 121 -5.38 -5.58 -4.03
CA ASN A 121 -6.83 -5.57 -3.79
C ASN A 121 -7.21 -4.91 -2.47
N GLY A 122 -6.23 -4.37 -1.72
CA GLY A 122 -6.41 -3.68 -0.46
C GLY A 122 -6.07 -4.54 0.76
N PHE A 123 -6.64 -4.17 1.91
CA PHE A 123 -6.38 -4.80 3.19
C PHE A 123 -7.53 -5.73 3.58
N VAL A 124 -7.22 -7.00 3.83
CA VAL A 124 -8.17 -8.02 4.28
C VAL A 124 -7.66 -8.59 5.60
N ALA A 125 -8.46 -8.48 6.65
CA ALA A 125 -8.17 -9.04 7.96
C ALA A 125 -9.16 -10.12 8.36
N GLN A 126 -8.67 -11.14 9.07
CA GLN A 126 -9.44 -12.28 9.55
C GLN A 126 -9.19 -12.48 11.04
N GLY A 127 -10.26 -12.51 11.82
CA GLY A 127 -10.20 -12.70 13.27
C GLY A 127 -11.60 -12.93 13.81
N SER A 128 -11.74 -13.78 14.82
CA SER A 128 -13.03 -14.13 15.43
C SER A 128 -13.76 -12.94 16.06
N HIS A 129 -13.02 -11.89 16.40
CA HIS A 129 -13.50 -10.66 17.01
C HIS A 129 -13.89 -9.60 15.97
N LEU A 130 -13.66 -9.84 14.69
CA LEU A 130 -14.01 -8.88 13.64
C LEU A 130 -15.50 -8.97 13.29
N PRO A 131 -16.14 -7.85 12.93
CA PRO A 131 -17.51 -7.86 12.42
C PRO A 131 -17.59 -8.70 11.14
N THR A 132 -18.44 -9.73 11.15
CA THR A 132 -18.75 -10.50 9.94
C THR A 132 -19.96 -9.87 9.23
N PRO A 133 -20.00 -9.89 7.88
CA PRO A 133 -21.21 -9.53 7.16
C PRO A 133 -22.38 -10.43 7.59
N PRO A 134 -23.62 -9.92 7.52
CA PRO A 134 -24.80 -10.71 7.88
C PRO A 134 -24.90 -11.96 6.98
N PRO A 135 -25.49 -13.05 7.49
CA PRO A 135 -25.67 -14.27 6.71
C PRO A 135 -26.52 -14.00 5.47
N ILE A 136 -26.22 -14.72 4.38
CA ILE A 136 -26.97 -14.63 3.12
C ILE A 136 -28.45 -14.98 3.40
N PRO A 137 -29.42 -14.16 2.98
CA PRO A 137 -30.84 -14.45 3.15
C PRO A 137 -31.27 -15.81 2.58
N LEU A 138 -32.17 -16.52 3.27
CA LEU A 138 -32.63 -17.86 2.91
C LEU A 138 -33.20 -17.94 1.48
N ALA A 139 -33.84 -16.88 1.00
CA ALA A 139 -34.37 -16.82 -0.36
C ALA A 139 -33.27 -16.95 -1.42
N ILE A 140 -32.11 -16.31 -1.18
CA ILE A 140 -30.96 -16.39 -2.10
C ILE A 140 -30.33 -17.78 -2.02
N GLN A 141 -30.20 -18.36 -0.83
CA GLN A 141 -29.70 -19.73 -0.67
C GLN A 141 -30.56 -20.73 -1.46
N ARG A 142 -31.88 -20.66 -1.31
CA ARG A 142 -32.83 -21.50 -2.07
C ARG A 142 -32.73 -21.27 -3.58
N ALA A 143 -32.55 -20.02 -4.00
CA ALA A 143 -32.38 -19.71 -5.42
C ALA A 143 -31.08 -20.33 -5.98
N LEU A 144 -29.98 -20.27 -5.23
CA LEU A 144 -28.70 -20.90 -5.62
C LEU A 144 -28.82 -22.42 -5.67
N GLU A 145 -29.47 -23.05 -4.68
CA GLU A 145 -29.76 -24.49 -4.69
C GLU A 145 -30.60 -24.88 -5.90
N TYR A 146 -31.67 -24.13 -6.19
CA TYR A 146 -32.51 -24.35 -7.35
C TYR A 146 -31.72 -24.25 -8.65
N LEU A 147 -30.90 -23.20 -8.82
CA LEU A 147 -30.03 -23.04 -10.00
C LEU A 147 -29.03 -24.18 -10.13
N ALA A 148 -28.45 -24.66 -9.03
CA ALA A 148 -27.52 -25.80 -9.02
C ALA A 148 -28.18 -27.12 -9.45
N THR A 149 -29.50 -27.26 -9.24
CA THR A 149 -30.26 -28.44 -9.68
C THR A 149 -30.72 -28.38 -11.14
N GLN A 150 -30.63 -27.22 -11.80
CA GLN A 150 -31.06 -27.11 -13.18
C GLN A 150 -30.08 -27.80 -14.12
N PRO A 151 -30.57 -28.46 -15.19
CA PRO A 151 -29.69 -28.98 -16.23
C PRO A 151 -28.92 -27.83 -16.88
N GLU A 152 -27.64 -28.06 -17.16
CA GLU A 152 -26.82 -27.12 -17.93
C GLU A 152 -27.49 -26.87 -19.28
N TYR A 153 -27.92 -25.62 -19.51
CA TYR A 153 -28.52 -25.26 -20.77
C TYR A 153 -27.44 -25.26 -21.84
N LYS A 154 -27.42 -26.33 -22.66
CA LYS A 154 -26.61 -26.36 -23.88
C LYS A 154 -27.26 -25.43 -24.89
N GLU A 155 -26.65 -24.27 -25.08
CA GLU A 155 -27.05 -23.34 -26.12
C GLU A 155 -27.04 -24.07 -27.47
N PRO A 156 -28.14 -24.01 -28.25
CA PRO A 156 -28.19 -24.70 -29.53
C PRO A 156 -27.11 -24.12 -30.44
N GLU A 157 -26.30 -24.99 -31.05
CA GLU A 157 -25.27 -24.58 -32.00
C GLU A 157 -25.92 -23.88 -33.20
N TYR A 158 -25.93 -22.55 -33.19
CA TYR A 158 -26.42 -21.76 -34.30
C TYR A 158 -25.46 -21.91 -35.47
N ARG A 159 -25.82 -22.75 -36.45
CA ARG A 159 -25.16 -22.78 -37.75
C ARG A 159 -25.45 -21.42 -38.41
N GLN A 160 -24.52 -20.47 -38.28
CA GLN A 160 -24.64 -19.18 -38.97
C GLN A 160 -24.82 -19.46 -40.47
N PRO A 161 -25.90 -18.97 -41.11
CA PRO A 161 -26.02 -19.09 -42.54
C PRO A 161 -24.86 -18.32 -43.18
N GLN A 162 -24.05 -19.02 -43.98
CA GLN A 162 -22.97 -18.40 -44.75
C GLN A 162 -23.57 -17.25 -45.58
N PRO A 163 -22.99 -16.04 -45.57
CA PRO A 163 -23.49 -14.96 -46.39
C PRO A 163 -23.42 -15.39 -47.85
N ALA A 164 -24.59 -15.53 -48.49
CA ALA A 164 -24.68 -15.67 -49.93
C ALA A 164 -24.23 -14.34 -50.54
N PHE A 165 -22.92 -14.22 -50.81
CA PHE A 165 -22.36 -13.13 -51.58
C PHE A 165 -23.01 -13.14 -52.97
N GLY A 166 -24.09 -12.37 -53.11
CA GLY A 166 -24.78 -12.13 -54.36
C GLY A 166 -23.82 -11.47 -55.35
N GLY A 167 -23.49 -12.20 -56.42
CA GLY A 167 -22.76 -11.67 -57.55
C GLY A 167 -23.59 -10.61 -58.27
N ASN A 168 -23.33 -9.33 -57.99
CA ASN A 168 -23.82 -8.22 -58.79
C ASN A 168 -23.19 -8.25 -60.19
N ARG A 169 -23.86 -8.89 -61.16
CA ARG A 169 -23.63 -8.62 -62.58
C ARG A 169 -24.40 -7.36 -62.95
N ARG A 170 -23.68 -6.23 -63.02
CA ARG A 170 -24.17 -4.96 -63.57
C ARG A 170 -24.64 -5.17 -65.04
N PRO A 171 -25.87 -4.77 -65.43
CA PRO A 171 -26.29 -4.84 -66.82
C PRO A 171 -25.52 -3.81 -67.66
N GLY A 172 -24.87 -4.28 -68.72
CA GLY A 172 -24.14 -3.44 -69.67
C GLY A 172 -25.10 -2.59 -70.52
N PHE A 173 -24.91 -1.27 -70.49
CA PHE A 173 -25.50 -0.35 -71.47
C PHE A 173 -24.86 -0.61 -72.84
N GLY A 174 -25.68 -1.10 -73.78
CA GLY A 174 -25.27 -1.35 -75.16
C GLY A 174 -24.98 -0.07 -75.93
N LYS A 175 -23.87 -0.07 -76.70
CA LYS A 175 -23.60 0.95 -77.70
C LYS A 175 -24.47 0.71 -78.94
N ARG A 176 -25.22 1.72 -79.36
CA ARG A 176 -25.78 1.82 -80.72
C ARG A 176 -24.64 2.13 -81.70
N LYS A 177 -24.70 1.49 -82.88
CA LYS A 177 -23.94 1.87 -84.08
C LYS A 177 -24.51 3.16 -84.65
#